data_AF-A0A2E3QVZ3-F1
#
_entry.id   AF-A0A2E3QVZ3-F1
#
_cell.length_a   1.000
_cell.length_b   1.000
_cell.length_c   1.000
_cell.angle_alpha   90.00
_cell.angle_beta   90.00
_cell.angle_gamma   90.00
#
_symmetry.space_group_name_H-M   'P 1'
#
loop_
_entity.id
_entity.type
_entity.pdbx_description
1 polymer ?
#
loop_
_entity_poly.entity_id
_entity_poly.type
_entity_poly.pdbx_seq_one_letter_code
_entity_poly.pdbx_strand_id
1 'polypeptide(L)'
;MSRLVSLLILVLATLLTASATAAQQPQPFTIPSATVQEWQGYALTWRSYDGGTRSATATLYGNTSRHDSDERPYTVVLVQGEGNRAPITEDAKYLAEIIGRDLGVSPTRLAFLFRFAVEDTDRPLTVRATFWLSSSGNLVSPSWRVLSTEEVEDYTDRQLR
;
A
#
# COMPACT_ATOMS: atom_id res chain seq x y z
N MET A 1 18.28 -40.51 -66.11
CA MET A 1 17.49 -40.32 -67.35
C MET A 1 16.12 -39.79 -66.95
N SER A 2 15.70 -38.69 -67.61
CA SER A 2 14.39 -38.01 -67.69
C SER A 2 13.38 -38.14 -66.53
N ARG A 3 13.01 -37.08 -65.80
CA ARG A 3 12.38 -35.75 -66.13
C ARG A 3 10.85 -35.78 -65.95
N LEU A 4 10.34 -34.65 -65.42
CA LEU A 4 8.96 -34.09 -65.44
C LEU A 4 7.96 -34.62 -64.38
N VAL A 5 7.13 -33.81 -63.70
CA VAL A 5 6.94 -32.35 -63.55
C VAL A 5 5.80 -32.13 -62.52
N SER A 6 5.81 -30.98 -61.83
CA SER A 6 4.69 -30.27 -61.18
C SER A 6 3.88 -30.91 -60.03
N LEU A 7 3.84 -30.25 -58.86
CA LEU A 7 2.84 -29.19 -58.60
C LEU A 7 3.24 -28.34 -57.38
N LEU A 8 3.16 -27.04 -57.59
CA LEU A 8 3.38 -25.93 -56.68
C LEU A 8 2.19 -25.79 -55.71
N ILE A 9 2.40 -25.83 -54.39
CA ILE A 9 1.51 -25.16 -53.42
C ILE A 9 2.36 -24.44 -52.38
N LEU A 10 2.42 -23.13 -52.54
CA LEU A 10 2.95 -22.15 -51.61
C LEU A 10 1.89 -21.90 -50.53
N VAL A 11 2.13 -22.28 -49.27
CA VAL A 11 1.35 -21.75 -48.13
C VAL A 11 2.30 -21.02 -47.21
N LEU A 12 2.35 -19.71 -47.44
CA LEU A 12 2.93 -18.71 -46.58
C LEU A 12 2.00 -18.54 -45.37
N ALA A 13 2.35 -19.09 -44.21
CA ALA A 13 1.66 -18.82 -42.96
C ALA A 13 2.58 -17.98 -42.06
N THR A 14 2.51 -16.66 -42.26
CA THR A 14 2.99 -15.66 -41.31
C THR A 14 2.15 -15.74 -40.04
N LEU A 15 2.63 -16.49 -39.05
CA LEU A 15 2.11 -16.39 -37.69
C LEU A 15 2.62 -15.08 -37.08
N LEU A 16 1.72 -14.09 -37.00
CA LEU A 16 1.87 -12.93 -36.14
C LEU A 16 2.20 -13.43 -34.72
N THR A 17 3.42 -13.18 -34.25
CA THR A 17 3.71 -13.13 -32.82
C THR A 17 3.03 -11.88 -32.27
N ALA A 18 1.76 -12.02 -31.89
CA ALA A 18 1.15 -11.09 -30.97
C ALA A 18 1.93 -11.20 -29.65
N SER A 19 2.75 -10.20 -29.35
CA SER A 19 3.29 -9.99 -28.01
C SER A 19 2.11 -9.70 -27.09
N ALA A 20 1.45 -10.75 -26.61
CA ALA A 20 0.58 -10.65 -25.47
C ALA A 20 1.47 -10.28 -24.29
N THR A 21 1.50 -8.99 -23.95
CA THR A 21 1.95 -8.52 -22.65
C THR A 21 1.03 -9.19 -21.64
N ALA A 22 1.36 -10.42 -21.23
CA ALA A 22 0.74 -11.04 -20.07
C ALA A 22 0.98 -10.05 -18.94
N ALA A 23 -0.11 -9.47 -18.42
CA ALA A 23 -0.06 -8.71 -17.19
C ALA A 23 0.59 -9.62 -16.16
N GLN A 24 1.87 -9.38 -15.87
CA GLN A 24 2.62 -10.13 -14.90
C GLN A 24 1.83 -9.96 -13.61
N GLN A 25 1.20 -11.05 -13.13
CA GLN A 25 0.53 -11.02 -11.83
C GLN A 25 1.55 -10.43 -10.85
N PRO A 26 1.23 -9.31 -10.17
CA PRO A 26 2.21 -8.62 -9.36
C PRO A 26 2.68 -9.60 -8.30
N GLN A 27 3.91 -10.09 -8.44
CA GLN A 27 4.53 -10.93 -7.44
C GLN A 27 4.39 -10.20 -6.10
N PRO A 28 3.89 -10.87 -5.04
CA PRO A 28 3.78 -10.25 -3.74
C PRO A 28 5.17 -9.74 -3.37
N PHE A 29 5.28 -8.44 -3.14
CA PHE A 29 6.54 -7.88 -2.68
C PHE A 29 6.73 -8.30 -1.23
N THR A 30 7.97 -8.56 -0.86
CA THR A 30 8.34 -8.90 0.50
C THR A 30 9.23 -7.79 1.03
N ILE A 31 8.87 -7.22 2.17
CA ILE A 31 9.73 -6.33 2.94
C ILE A 31 10.65 -7.22 3.79
N PRO A 32 11.97 -6.99 3.80
CA PRO A 32 12.90 -7.77 4.60
C PRO A 32 12.52 -7.77 6.08
N SER A 33 12.64 -8.91 6.76
CA SER A 33 12.29 -9.03 8.18
C SER A 33 13.06 -8.06 9.08
N ALA A 34 14.32 -7.74 8.73
CA ALA A 34 15.09 -6.72 9.43
C ALA A 34 14.43 -5.33 9.35
N THR A 35 13.94 -4.94 8.17
CA THR A 35 13.18 -3.71 7.98
C THR A 35 11.87 -3.73 8.77
N VAL A 36 11.14 -4.85 8.80
CA VAL A 36 9.94 -4.97 9.64
C VAL A 36 10.26 -4.74 11.12
N GLN A 37 11.39 -5.27 11.60
CA GLN A 37 11.85 -5.09 12.98
C GLN A 37 12.26 -3.64 13.27
N GLU A 38 12.95 -2.97 12.35
CA GLU A 38 13.32 -1.55 12.46
C GLU A 38 12.10 -0.63 12.51
N TRP A 39 11.02 -1.04 11.84
CA TRP A 39 9.76 -0.31 11.80
C TRP A 39 8.85 -0.60 13.00
N GLN A 40 9.29 -1.33 14.03
CA GLN A 40 8.52 -1.50 15.26
C GLN A 40 8.63 -0.26 16.14
N GLY A 41 7.62 0.62 16.06
CA GLY A 41 7.61 1.86 16.83
C GLY A 41 8.46 2.98 16.21
N TYR A 42 8.59 3.02 14.89
CA TYR A 42 9.41 4.00 14.19
C TYR A 42 8.87 5.43 14.38
N ALA A 43 9.67 6.31 14.97
CA ALA A 43 9.28 7.68 15.26
C ALA A 43 9.28 8.54 13.98
N LEU A 44 8.17 9.25 13.76
CA LEU A 44 7.99 10.20 12.67
C LEU A 44 7.77 11.59 13.26
N THR A 45 8.48 12.58 12.72
CA THR A 45 8.27 14.00 13.02
C THR A 45 8.30 14.79 11.71
N TRP A 46 7.34 15.69 11.52
CA TRP A 46 7.26 16.49 10.30
C TRP A 46 6.66 17.87 10.55
N ARG A 47 6.77 18.74 9.54
CA ARG A 47 6.01 19.98 9.45
C ARG A 47 4.71 19.71 8.72
N SER A 48 3.59 19.87 9.43
CA SER A 48 2.24 19.70 8.89
C SER A 48 1.88 20.83 7.93
N TYR A 49 0.86 20.62 7.10
CA TYR A 49 0.34 21.65 6.20
C TYR A 49 -0.18 22.89 6.92
N ASP A 50 -0.56 22.78 8.19
CA ASP A 50 -0.94 23.92 9.04
C ASP A 50 0.25 24.74 9.57
N GLY A 51 1.49 24.32 9.27
CA GLY A 51 2.75 24.94 9.70
C GLY A 51 3.26 24.46 11.07
N GLY A 52 2.46 23.70 11.82
CA GLY A 52 2.84 23.09 13.08
C GLY A 52 3.82 21.92 12.91
N THR A 53 4.58 21.62 13.96
CA THR A 53 5.31 20.34 14.03
C THR A 53 4.36 19.28 14.56
N ARG A 54 4.25 18.15 13.86
CA ARG A 54 3.47 16.99 14.29
C ARG A 54 4.37 15.78 14.45
N SER A 55 3.93 14.84 15.27
CA SER A 55 4.61 13.56 15.48
C SER A 55 3.67 12.37 15.39
N ALA A 56 4.20 11.21 15.06
CA ALA A 56 3.51 9.94 15.07
C ALA A 56 4.51 8.81 15.28
N THR A 57 4.00 7.65 15.64
CA THR A 57 4.76 6.39 15.64
C THR A 57 4.20 5.50 14.55
N ALA A 58 5.06 5.00 13.66
CA ALA A 58 4.71 4.03 12.64
C ALA A 58 5.05 2.61 13.12
N THR A 59 4.19 1.64 12.80
CA THR A 59 4.48 0.23 13.01
C THR A 59 4.10 -0.58 11.78
N LEU A 60 5.03 -1.38 11.28
CA LEU A 60 4.81 -2.26 10.13
C LEU A 60 4.41 -3.66 10.59
N TYR A 61 3.30 -4.16 10.09
CA TYR A 61 2.78 -5.50 10.35
C TYR A 61 2.67 -6.28 9.04
N GLY A 62 2.80 -7.60 9.12
CA GLY A 62 2.26 -8.48 8.08
C GLY A 62 0.74 -8.32 8.03
N ASN A 63 0.17 -8.38 6.84
CA ASN A 63 -1.27 -8.24 6.65
C ASN A 63 -1.84 -9.50 6.00
N THR A 64 -2.65 -10.20 6.76
CA THR A 64 -3.40 -11.39 6.33
C THR A 64 -4.91 -11.14 6.42
N SER A 65 -5.33 -9.87 6.47
CA SER A 65 -6.73 -9.50 6.66
C SER A 65 -7.59 -9.91 5.47
N ARG A 66 -8.63 -10.68 5.75
CA ARG A 66 -9.73 -10.97 4.82
C ARG A 66 -10.50 -9.71 4.38
N HIS A 67 -10.33 -8.59 5.07
CA HIS A 67 -10.99 -7.33 4.76
C HIS A 67 -10.19 -6.47 3.76
N ASP A 68 -8.97 -6.88 3.39
CA ASP A 68 -8.20 -6.21 2.33
C ASP A 68 -8.44 -6.84 0.96
N SER A 69 -9.36 -6.25 0.19
CA SER A 69 -9.68 -6.70 -1.16
C SER A 69 -8.51 -6.65 -2.15
N ASP A 70 -7.50 -5.81 -1.88
CA ASP A 70 -6.33 -5.69 -2.76
C ASP A 70 -5.14 -6.54 -2.28
N GLU A 71 -5.37 -7.41 -1.27
CA GLU A 71 -4.41 -8.38 -0.74
C GLU A 71 -3.02 -7.77 -0.46
N ARG A 72 -2.99 -6.57 0.15
CA ARG A 72 -1.72 -5.90 0.42
C ARG A 72 -1.00 -6.69 1.52
N PRO A 73 0.25 -7.14 1.29
CA PRO A 73 0.94 -8.05 2.20
C PRO A 73 1.38 -7.39 3.52
N TYR A 74 1.35 -6.06 3.60
CA TYR A 74 1.76 -5.33 4.79
C TYR A 74 0.81 -4.19 5.13
N THR A 75 0.68 -3.97 6.44
CA THR A 75 -0.06 -2.86 7.04
C THR A 75 0.89 -1.93 7.77
N VAL A 76 0.78 -0.64 7.53
CA VAL A 76 1.41 0.42 8.32
C VAL A 76 0.35 1.01 9.25
N VAL A 77 0.56 0.88 10.55
CA VAL A 77 -0.23 1.58 11.57
C VAL A 77 0.50 2.83 11.99
N LEU A 78 -0.18 3.98 11.89
CA LEU A 78 0.30 5.28 12.32
C LEU A 78 -0.48 5.70 13.56
N VAL A 79 0.21 5.74 14.70
CA VAL A 79 -0.35 6.21 15.96
C VAL A 79 0.04 7.67 16.15
N GLN A 80 -0.95 8.53 16.32
CA GLN A 80 -0.76 9.95 16.58
C GLN A 80 0.07 10.17 17.86
N GLY A 81 1.10 11.02 17.76
CA GLY A 81 1.90 11.42 18.91
C GLY A 81 1.17 12.41 19.83
N GLU A 82 1.59 12.46 21.09
CA GLU A 82 1.04 13.38 22.08
C GLU A 82 1.23 14.85 21.66
N GLY A 83 0.25 15.70 21.97
CA GLY A 83 0.31 17.13 21.68
C GLY A 83 -0.13 17.54 20.27
N ASN A 84 -0.38 16.59 19.36
CA ASN A 84 -1.02 16.89 18.08
C ASN A 84 -2.47 17.36 18.33
N ARG A 85 -2.80 18.58 17.91
CA ARG A 85 -4.12 19.21 18.14
C ARG A 85 -5.21 18.80 17.15
N ALA A 86 -4.82 18.22 16.01
CA ALA A 86 -5.72 17.75 14.97
C ALA A 86 -5.30 16.35 14.50
N PRO A 87 -6.23 15.56 13.95
CA PRO A 87 -5.92 14.24 13.41
C PRO A 87 -4.80 14.28 12.36
N ILE A 88 -3.83 13.37 12.49
CA ILE A 88 -2.72 13.21 11.53
C ILE A 88 -3.17 12.84 10.10
N THR A 89 -4.46 12.57 9.89
CA THR A 89 -5.05 12.27 8.58
C THR A 89 -4.99 13.44 7.59
N GLU A 90 -4.85 14.68 8.08
CA GLU A 90 -4.69 15.86 7.21
C GLU A 90 -3.40 15.81 6.37
N ASP A 91 -2.35 15.18 6.90
CA ASP A 91 -1.05 15.01 6.24
C ASP A 91 -0.88 13.61 5.63
N ALA A 92 -1.96 12.84 5.49
CA ALA A 92 -1.89 11.42 5.17
C ALA A 92 -1.15 11.12 3.85
N LYS A 93 -1.35 11.96 2.82
CA LYS A 93 -0.63 11.82 1.55
C LYS A 93 0.88 11.98 1.74
N TYR A 94 1.30 13.03 2.46
CA TYR A 94 2.71 13.28 2.74
C TYR A 94 3.34 12.14 3.54
N LEU A 95 2.65 11.68 4.59
CA LEU A 95 3.10 10.55 5.41
C LEU A 95 3.26 9.29 4.57
N ALA A 96 2.27 8.97 3.73
CA ALA A 96 2.31 7.81 2.85
C ALA A 96 3.48 7.90 1.85
N GLU A 97 3.75 9.07 1.27
CA GLU A 97 4.89 9.29 0.37
C GLU A 97 6.24 9.09 1.06
N ILE A 98 6.43 9.62 2.28
CA ILE A 98 7.65 9.40 3.06
C ILE A 98 7.84 7.93 3.36
N ILE A 99 6.81 7.28 3.92
CA ILE A 99 6.88 5.88 4.32
C ILE A 99 7.13 4.98 3.12
N GLY A 100 6.44 5.23 2.00
CA GLY A 100 6.66 4.47 0.76
C GLY A 100 8.07 4.65 0.22
N ARG A 101 8.61 5.87 0.24
CA ARG A 101 9.99 6.14 -0.17
C ARG A 101 10.99 5.42 0.73
N ASP A 102 10.82 5.50 2.05
CA ASP A 102 11.76 4.93 3.02
C ASP A 102 11.72 3.39 3.00
N LEU A 103 10.56 2.79 2.71
CA LEU A 103 10.40 1.35 2.51
C LEU A 103 10.77 0.87 1.10
N GLY A 104 10.95 1.79 0.13
CA GLY A 104 11.14 1.44 -1.28
C GLY A 104 9.91 0.81 -1.94
N VAL A 105 8.70 1.12 -1.47
CA VAL A 105 7.43 0.51 -1.88
C VAL A 105 6.42 1.59 -2.25
N SER A 106 5.68 1.41 -3.36
CA SER A 106 4.56 2.32 -3.69
C SER A 106 3.53 2.32 -2.56
N PRO A 107 3.09 3.48 -2.06
CA PRO A 107 2.10 3.55 -0.98
C PRO A 107 0.77 2.84 -1.32
N THR A 108 0.41 2.75 -2.61
CA THR A 108 -0.79 2.03 -3.04
C THR A 108 -0.76 0.53 -2.74
N ARG A 109 0.43 -0.03 -2.47
CA ARG A 109 0.66 -1.44 -2.15
C ARG A 109 0.69 -1.74 -0.64
N LEU A 110 0.48 -0.73 0.21
CA LEU A 110 0.45 -0.85 1.67
C LEU A 110 -0.93 -0.50 2.21
N ALA A 111 -1.41 -1.24 3.21
CA ALA A 111 -2.60 -0.85 3.95
C ALA A 111 -2.18 0.21 4.99
N PHE A 112 -2.82 1.37 5.01
CA PHE A 112 -2.52 2.43 5.98
C PHE A 112 -3.65 2.57 6.99
N LEU A 113 -3.32 2.43 8.27
CA LEU A 113 -4.25 2.59 9.38
C LEU A 113 -3.79 3.79 10.21
N PHE A 114 -4.62 4.82 10.33
CA PHE A 114 -4.36 5.99 11.15
C PHE A 114 -5.16 5.88 12.44
N ARG A 115 -4.48 5.95 13.58
CA ARG A 115 -5.04 5.79 14.92
C ARG A 115 -4.79 7.04 15.75
N PHE A 116 -5.86 7.64 16.26
CA PHE A 116 -5.81 8.87 17.04
C PHE A 116 -6.92 8.91 18.10
N ALA A 117 -6.68 9.65 19.18
CA ALA A 117 -7.69 9.88 20.21
C ALA A 117 -8.80 10.78 19.68
N VAL A 118 -10.02 10.53 20.11
CA VAL A 118 -11.18 11.40 19.87
C VAL A 118 -11.67 11.88 21.23
N GLU A 119 -11.97 13.17 21.35
CA GLU A 119 -12.52 13.74 22.58
C GLU A 119 -13.78 12.95 23.02
N ASP A 120 -13.94 12.80 24.34
CA ASP A 120 -15.05 12.06 24.97
C ASP A 120 -15.12 10.56 24.64
N THR A 121 -14.01 9.95 24.20
CA THR A 121 -13.93 8.50 23.99
C THR A 121 -12.75 7.87 24.72
N ASP A 122 -13.00 6.76 25.42
CA ASP A 122 -11.95 5.97 26.09
C ASP A 122 -11.11 5.12 25.11
N ARG A 123 -11.51 5.07 23.84
CA ARG A 123 -10.87 4.24 22.81
C ARG A 123 -10.48 5.09 21.60
N PRO A 124 -9.26 4.93 21.09
CA PRO A 124 -8.84 5.66 19.89
C PRO A 124 -9.63 5.21 18.66
N LEU A 125 -9.94 6.17 17.79
CA LEU A 125 -10.51 5.90 16.49
C LEU A 125 -9.41 5.40 15.56
N THR A 126 -9.70 4.35 14.79
CA THR A 126 -8.82 3.87 13.71
C THR A 126 -9.53 3.99 12.37
N VAL A 127 -8.87 4.65 11.42
CA VAL A 127 -9.36 4.80 10.05
C VAL A 127 -8.36 4.22 9.07
N ARG A 128 -8.86 3.47 8.09
CA ARG A 128 -8.08 3.00 6.95
C ARG A 128 -8.04 4.08 5.88
N ALA A 129 -6.86 4.37 5.36
CA ALA A 129 -6.66 5.12 4.13
C ALA A 129 -6.32 4.16 2.99
N THR A 130 -7.00 4.30 1.85
CA THR A 130 -6.67 3.57 0.63
C THR A 130 -6.23 4.55 -0.44
N PHE A 131 -4.94 4.55 -0.76
CA PHE A 131 -4.33 5.45 -1.73
C PHE A 131 -4.35 4.91 -3.14
N TRP A 132 -4.41 5.83 -4.11
CA TRP A 132 -4.36 5.54 -5.54
C TRP A 132 -3.37 6.47 -6.22
N LEU A 133 -2.92 6.10 -7.42
CA LEU A 133 -2.15 6.98 -8.29
C LEU A 133 -3.07 7.63 -9.31
N SER A 134 -2.83 8.90 -9.61
CA SER A 134 -3.39 9.58 -10.78
C SER A 134 -2.79 9.00 -12.07
N SER A 135 -3.36 9.38 -13.22
CA SER A 135 -2.77 9.08 -14.54
C SER A 135 -1.36 9.65 -14.73
N SER A 136 -1.02 10.71 -13.99
CA SER A 136 0.33 11.31 -13.97
C SER A 136 1.28 10.65 -12.96
N GLY A 137 0.86 9.56 -12.29
CA GLY A 137 1.68 8.81 -11.34
C GLY A 137 1.82 9.47 -9.97
N ASN A 138 1.00 10.47 -9.65
CA ASN A 138 1.03 11.14 -8.34
C ASN A 138 0.01 10.49 -7.39
N LEU A 139 0.34 10.43 -6.09
CA LEU A 139 -0.63 9.97 -5.10
C LEU A 139 -1.84 10.94 -5.05
N VAL A 140 -3.05 10.42 -5.11
CA VAL A 140 -4.27 11.21 -4.92
C VAL A 140 -4.78 11.09 -3.48
N SER A 141 -5.76 11.93 -3.11
CA SER A 141 -6.44 11.82 -1.82
C SER A 141 -7.00 10.40 -1.62
N PRO A 142 -6.77 9.77 -0.46
CA PRO A 142 -7.24 8.41 -0.22
C PRO A 142 -8.75 8.38 -0.03
N SER A 143 -9.34 7.19 -0.24
CA SER A 143 -10.64 6.89 0.35
C SER A 143 -10.48 6.48 1.82
N TRP A 144 -11.46 6.82 2.64
CA TRP A 144 -11.44 6.61 4.08
C TRP A 144 -12.49 5.61 4.52
N ARG A 145 -12.15 4.79 5.52
CA ARG A 145 -13.09 3.87 6.17
C ARG A 145 -12.76 3.75 7.65
N VAL A 146 -13.75 3.96 8.52
CA VAL A 146 -13.60 3.65 9.95
C VAL A 146 -13.53 2.13 10.13
N LEU A 147 -12.61 1.65 10.94
CA LEU A 147 -12.45 0.23 11.25
C LEU A 147 -13.00 -0.11 12.63
N SER A 148 -13.61 -1.29 12.72
CA SER A 148 -13.89 -1.93 14.01
C SER A 148 -12.60 -2.49 14.65
N THR A 149 -12.65 -2.81 15.94
CA THR A 149 -11.51 -3.44 16.64
C THR A 149 -11.12 -4.78 16.00
N GLU A 150 -12.08 -5.63 15.67
CA GLU A 150 -11.82 -6.92 15.00
C GLU A 150 -11.10 -6.73 13.65
N GLU A 151 -11.49 -5.71 12.88
CA GLU A 151 -10.81 -5.42 11.62
C GLU A 151 -9.38 -4.94 11.84
N VAL A 152 -9.13 -4.09 12.84
CA VAL A 152 -7.76 -3.66 13.18
C VAL A 152 -6.90 -4.85 13.58
N GLU A 153 -7.43 -5.76 14.38
CA GLU A 153 -6.75 -7.01 14.73
C GLU A 153 -6.43 -7.81 13.46
N ASP A 154 -7.40 -8.02 12.56
CA ASP A 154 -7.17 -8.76 11.31
C ASP A 154 -6.12 -8.08 10.40
N TYR A 155 -6.11 -6.74 10.30
CA TYR A 155 -5.10 -5.98 9.53
C TYR A 155 -3.69 -6.05 10.09
N THR A 156 -3.54 -6.38 11.37
CA THR A 156 -2.25 -6.36 12.08
C THR A 156 -1.80 -7.76 12.48
N ASP A 157 -2.39 -8.79 11.86
CA ASP A 157 -2.17 -10.20 12.24
C ASP A 157 -2.35 -10.42 13.75
N ARG A 158 -3.31 -9.70 14.32
CA ARG A 158 -3.75 -9.71 15.72
C ARG A 158 -2.67 -9.32 16.73
N GLN A 159 -1.62 -8.67 16.25
CA GLN A 159 -0.52 -8.17 17.08
C GLN A 159 -0.89 -6.85 17.77
N LEU A 160 -1.82 -6.07 17.19
CA LEU A 160 -2.37 -4.86 17.81
C LEU A 160 -3.79 -5.13 18.32
N ARG A 161 -3.98 -5.08 19.64
CA ARG A 161 -5.25 -5.30 20.34
C ARG A 161 -5.65 -4.09 21.18
#